data_AF-A0A2V8KD30-F1
#
_entry.id   AF-A0A2V8KD30-F1
#
_cell.length_a   1.000
_cell.length_b   1.000
_cell.length_c   1.000
_cell.angle_alpha   90.00
_cell.angle_beta   90.00
_cell.angle_gamma   90.00
#
_symmetry.space_group_name_H-M   'P 1'
#
loop_
_entity.id
_entity.type
_entity.pdbx_description
1 polymer ?
#
loop_
_entity_poly.entity_id
_entity_poly.type
_entity_poly.pdbx_seq_one_letter_code
_entity_poly.pdbx_strand_id
1 'polypeptide(L)'
;DYVEWGATVYPGWLAIDQAAVALAESAPLLLTPGRKCQNGRPVPVDRADWKQYVAALVDVGKLAHQLSQKRDYDAFLEISEKLNDACANCHKVYRDKGGAEGSGATRCQ
;
A
#
# COMPACT_ATOMS: atom_id res chain seq x y z
N ASP A 1 22.55 0.67 -25.46
CA ASP A 1 21.97 2.02 -25.63
C ASP A 1 21.66 2.57 -24.24
N TYR A 2 22.02 3.82 -23.94
CA TYR A 2 21.75 4.43 -22.63
C TYR A 2 20.25 4.60 -22.37
N VAL A 3 19.44 4.68 -23.42
CA VAL A 3 17.96 4.72 -23.31
C VAL A 3 17.43 3.38 -22.81
N GLU A 4 17.94 2.27 -23.36
CA GLU A 4 17.56 0.90 -22.95
C GLU A 4 18.00 0.61 -21.49
N TRP A 5 19.23 0.97 -21.14
CA TRP A 5 19.69 0.88 -19.74
C TRP A 5 18.86 1.76 -18.81
N GLY A 6 18.60 3.02 -19.20
CA GLY A 6 17.81 3.98 -18.42
C GLY A 6 16.37 3.51 -18.17
N ALA A 7 15.73 2.84 -19.14
CA ALA A 7 14.39 2.29 -19.00
C ALA A 7 14.32 1.12 -17.98
N THR A 8 15.41 0.37 -17.80
CA THR A 8 15.49 -0.68 -16.75
C THR A 8 15.68 -0.12 -15.35
N VAL A 9 16.19 1.12 -15.22
CA VAL A 9 16.43 1.79 -13.94
C VAL A 9 15.26 2.72 -13.57
N TYR A 10 14.71 3.43 -14.55
CA TYR A 10 13.57 4.32 -14.42
C TYR A 10 12.43 3.78 -15.29
N PRO A 11 11.47 3.04 -14.72
CA PRO A 11 10.39 2.39 -15.48
C PRO A 11 9.42 3.39 -16.11
N GLY A 12 9.64 4.69 -15.91
CA GLY A 12 8.85 5.79 -16.42
C GLY A 12 7.54 6.00 -15.66
N TRP A 13 6.86 7.08 -16.00
CA TRP A 13 5.62 7.48 -15.32
C TRP A 13 4.47 6.49 -15.47
N LEU A 14 4.46 5.68 -16.54
CA LEU A 14 3.42 4.65 -16.74
C LEU A 14 3.42 3.60 -15.61
N ALA A 15 4.60 3.12 -15.21
CA ALA A 15 4.70 2.13 -14.14
C ALA A 15 4.28 2.73 -12.78
N ILE A 16 4.65 4.00 -12.53
CA ILE A 16 4.25 4.73 -11.33
C ILE A 16 2.73 4.90 -11.30
N ASP A 17 2.14 5.27 -12.44
CA ASP A 17 0.69 5.45 -12.60
C ASP A 17 -0.09 4.17 -12.33
N GLN A 18 0.32 3.06 -12.95
CA GLN A 18 -0.29 1.75 -12.75
C GLN A 18 -0.15 1.25 -11.30
N ALA A 19 1.00 1.47 -10.67
CA ALA A 19 1.20 1.15 -9.27
C ALA A 19 0.29 1.97 -8.35
N ALA A 20 0.14 3.27 -8.61
CA ALA A 20 -0.73 4.14 -7.84
C ALA A 20 -2.21 3.71 -7.92
N VAL A 21 -2.68 3.34 -9.12
CA VAL A 21 -4.03 2.77 -9.31
C VAL A 21 -4.18 1.47 -8.53
N ALA A 22 -3.21 0.56 -8.59
CA ALA A 22 -3.27 -0.70 -7.85
C ALA A 22 -3.39 -0.49 -6.33
N LEU A 23 -2.73 0.53 -5.78
CA LEU A 23 -2.85 0.90 -4.37
C LEU A 23 -4.24 1.50 -4.06
N ALA A 24 -4.70 2.43 -4.89
CA ALA A 24 -6.01 3.08 -4.74
C ALA A 24 -7.18 2.08 -4.78
N GLU A 25 -7.05 1.01 -5.57
CA GLU A 25 -8.08 -0.01 -5.76
C GLU A 25 -7.92 -1.25 -4.85
N SER A 26 -7.02 -1.18 -3.85
CA SER A 26 -6.75 -2.32 -2.95
C SER A 26 -7.82 -2.53 -1.87
N ALA A 27 -8.62 -1.51 -1.55
CA ALA A 27 -9.56 -1.55 -0.43
C ALA A 27 -10.59 -2.70 -0.47
N PRO A 28 -11.24 -3.02 -1.61
CA PRO A 28 -12.17 -4.14 -1.68
C PRO A 28 -11.53 -5.48 -1.26
N LEU A 29 -10.25 -5.69 -1.59
CA LEU A 29 -9.50 -6.88 -1.19
C LEU A 29 -9.22 -6.90 0.32
N LEU A 30 -8.97 -5.74 0.92
CA LEU A 30 -8.61 -5.61 2.34
C LEU A 30 -9.84 -5.53 3.27
N LEU A 31 -11.01 -5.20 2.74
CA LEU A 31 -12.25 -5.03 3.50
C LEU A 31 -13.31 -6.10 3.20
N THR A 32 -12.99 -7.11 2.38
CA THR A 32 -13.93 -8.20 2.07
C THR A 32 -14.35 -8.93 3.36
N PRO A 33 -15.65 -8.95 3.73
CA PRO A 33 -16.10 -9.70 4.89
C PRO A 33 -15.84 -11.20 4.75
N GLY A 34 -15.58 -11.87 5.88
CA GLY A 34 -15.38 -13.32 5.92
C GLY A 34 -14.03 -13.83 5.40
N ARG A 35 -13.12 -12.93 5.01
CA ARG A 35 -11.75 -13.30 4.61
C ARG A 35 -11.00 -13.91 5.80
N LYS A 36 -10.28 -14.99 5.55
CA LYS A 36 -9.40 -15.65 6.53
C LYS A 36 -7.94 -15.40 6.22
N CYS A 37 -7.14 -15.29 7.26
CA CYS A 37 -5.69 -15.30 7.19
C CYS A 37 -5.18 -16.71 6.88
N GLN A 38 -3.88 -16.85 6.56
CA GLN A 38 -3.27 -18.13 6.19
C GLN A 38 -3.39 -19.20 7.29
N ASN A 39 -3.54 -18.77 8.55
CA ASN A 39 -3.75 -19.64 9.70
C ASN A 39 -5.24 -19.93 10.01
N GLY A 40 -6.16 -19.55 9.12
CA GLY A 40 -7.59 -19.81 9.25
C GLY A 40 -8.37 -18.84 10.16
N ARG A 41 -7.70 -17.91 10.84
CA ARG A 41 -8.33 -16.86 11.67
C ARG A 41 -8.98 -15.78 10.78
N PRO A 42 -10.04 -15.10 11.23
CA PRO A 42 -10.63 -14.00 10.47
C PRO A 42 -9.65 -12.83 10.34
N VAL A 43 -9.66 -12.16 9.17
CA VAL A 43 -9.02 -10.85 9.02
C VAL A 43 -9.80 -9.83 9.88
N PRO A 44 -9.13 -8.90 10.58
CA PRO A 44 -9.79 -7.94 11.46
C PRO A 44 -10.47 -6.77 10.72
N VAL A 45 -11.26 -7.09 9.68
CA VAL A 45 -11.92 -6.11 8.80
C VAL A 45 -12.87 -5.17 9.54
N ASP A 46 -13.34 -5.56 10.73
CA ASP A 46 -14.24 -4.76 11.54
C ASP A 46 -13.54 -3.75 12.46
N ARG A 47 -12.23 -3.92 12.72
CA ARG A 47 -11.50 -3.02 13.61
C ARG A 47 -11.36 -1.63 13.01
N ALA A 48 -11.49 -0.61 13.86
CA ALA A 48 -11.46 0.79 13.43
C ALA A 48 -10.10 1.20 12.86
N ASP A 49 -9.01 0.77 13.49
CA ASP A 49 -7.64 1.01 13.04
C ASP A 49 -7.37 0.37 11.68
N TRP A 50 -7.81 -0.87 11.46
CA TRP A 50 -7.72 -1.53 10.15
C TRP A 50 -8.41 -0.70 9.04
N LYS A 51 -9.67 -0.31 9.25
CA LYS A 51 -10.43 0.51 8.30
C LYS A 51 -9.74 1.85 8.03
N GLN A 52 -9.21 2.49 9.08
CA GLN A 52 -8.47 3.74 8.97
C GLN A 52 -7.19 3.58 8.14
N TYR A 53 -6.40 2.53 8.36
CA TYR A 53 -5.18 2.30 7.60
C TYR A 53 -5.45 1.96 6.14
N VAL A 54 -6.50 1.17 5.86
CA VAL A 54 -6.94 0.90 4.48
C VAL A 54 -7.36 2.21 3.78
N ALA A 55 -8.13 3.06 4.45
CA ALA A 55 -8.53 4.35 3.89
C ALA A 55 -7.30 5.24 3.59
N ALA A 56 -6.34 5.32 4.52
CA ALA A 56 -5.12 6.09 4.32
C ALA A 56 -4.29 5.59 3.12
N LEU A 57 -4.21 4.28 2.90
CA LEU A 57 -3.55 3.70 1.72
C LEU A 57 -4.26 4.07 0.42
N VAL A 58 -5.60 4.03 0.40
CA VAL A 58 -6.39 4.43 -0.77
C VAL A 58 -6.20 5.91 -1.07
N ASP A 59 -6.24 6.76 -0.04
CA ASP A 59 -6.13 8.21 -0.21
C ASP A 59 -4.76 8.62 -0.75
N VAL A 60 -3.67 8.05 -0.22
CA VAL A 60 -2.34 8.31 -0.76
C VAL A 60 -2.15 7.68 -2.15
N GLY A 61 -2.77 6.54 -2.45
CA GLY A 61 -2.77 5.94 -3.80
C GLY A 61 -3.45 6.84 -4.84
N LYS A 62 -4.60 7.44 -4.50
CA LYS A 62 -5.29 8.41 -5.36
C LYS A 62 -4.45 9.67 -5.58
N LEU A 63 -3.83 10.19 -4.52
CA LEU A 63 -2.92 11.33 -4.64
C LEU A 63 -1.72 11.00 -5.54
N ALA A 64 -1.10 9.84 -5.33
CA ALA A 64 0.00 9.37 -6.16
C ALA A 64 -0.40 9.26 -7.64
N HIS A 65 -1.60 8.76 -7.93
CA HIS A 65 -2.12 8.66 -9.30
C HIS A 65 -2.31 10.04 -9.94
N GLN A 66 -2.87 11.00 -9.20
CA GLN A 66 -3.04 12.37 -9.70
C GLN A 66 -1.68 13.04 -10.00
N LEU A 67 -0.67 12.79 -9.16
CA LEU A 67 0.68 13.34 -9.35
C LEU A 67 1.43 12.62 -10.47
N SER A 68 1.26 11.30 -10.64
CA SER A 68 1.86 10.54 -11.73
C SER A 68 1.36 10.98 -13.09
N GLN A 69 0.06 11.29 -13.21
CA GLN A 69 -0.52 11.83 -14.44
C GLN A 69 0.07 13.20 -14.82
N LYS A 70 0.38 14.03 -13.82
CA LYS A 70 1.02 15.34 -14.01
C LYS A 70 2.53 15.24 -14.27
N ARG A 71 3.13 14.09 -13.98
CA ARG A 71 4.58 13.85 -14.06
C ARG A 71 5.38 14.82 -13.17
N ASP A 72 4.78 15.19 -12.04
CA ASP A 72 5.34 16.16 -11.11
C ASP A 72 6.30 15.45 -10.15
N TYR A 73 7.59 15.49 -10.48
CA TYR A 73 8.62 14.77 -9.72
C TYR A 73 8.76 15.30 -8.28
N ASP A 74 8.79 16.62 -8.10
CA ASP A 74 8.99 17.24 -6.79
C ASP A 74 7.79 16.95 -5.89
N ALA A 75 6.55 17.09 -6.39
CA ALA A 75 5.37 16.71 -5.64
C ALA A 75 5.33 15.21 -5.32
N PHE A 76 5.85 14.36 -6.23
CA PHE A 76 5.90 12.92 -5.98
C PHE A 76 6.92 12.56 -4.88
N LEU A 77 8.04 13.27 -4.81
CA LEU A 77 9.00 13.14 -3.71
C LEU A 77 8.38 13.53 -2.36
N GLU A 78 7.59 14.62 -2.32
CA GLU A 78 6.92 15.07 -1.09
C GLU A 78 5.91 14.06 -0.54
N ILE A 79 5.28 13.23 -1.38
CA ILE A 79 4.32 12.21 -0.92
C ILE A 79 4.98 10.87 -0.57
N SER A 80 6.28 10.72 -0.80
CA SER A 80 7.00 9.45 -0.54
C SER A 80 6.93 9.04 0.94
N GLU A 81 7.06 10.00 1.85
CA GLU A 81 6.93 9.77 3.30
C GLU A 81 5.50 9.38 3.67
N LYS A 82 4.49 10.05 3.10
CA LYS A 82 3.07 9.72 3.33
C LYS A 82 2.74 8.30 2.87
N LEU A 83 3.29 7.89 1.71
CA LEU A 83 3.10 6.54 1.18
C LEU A 83 3.79 5.50 2.09
N ASN A 84 5.00 5.80 2.55
CA ASN A 84 5.73 4.94 3.49
C ASN A 84 4.95 4.77 4.80
N ASP A 85 4.42 5.87 5.35
CA ASP A 85 3.64 5.84 6.59
C ASP A 85 2.34 5.06 6.45
N ALA A 86 1.63 5.21 5.32
CA ALA A 86 0.42 4.43 5.05
C ALA A 86 0.71 2.92 5.06
N CYS A 87 1.81 2.49 4.44
CA CYS A 87 2.26 1.10 4.48
C CYS A 87 2.65 0.67 5.90
N ALA A 88 3.51 1.44 6.55
CA ALA A 88 4.13 1.10 7.82
C ALA A 88 3.12 1.05 8.98
N ASN A 89 2.14 1.96 9.01
CA ASN A 89 1.14 2.00 10.08
C ASN A 89 0.29 0.72 10.14
N CYS A 90 -0.05 0.17 8.98
CA CYS A 90 -0.73 -1.13 8.91
C CYS A 90 0.25 -2.29 9.21
N HIS A 91 1.41 -2.29 8.56
CA HIS A 91 2.34 -3.42 8.62
C HIS A 91 2.94 -3.63 10.02
N LYS A 92 3.24 -2.56 10.76
CA LYS A 92 3.74 -2.62 12.15
C LYS A 92 2.77 -3.36 13.08
N VAL A 93 1.47 -3.21 12.87
CA VAL A 93 0.44 -3.87 13.69
C VAL A 93 0.20 -5.29 13.19
N TYR A 94 0.01 -5.46 11.88
CA TYR A 94 -0.59 -6.65 11.28
C TYR A 94 0.35 -7.59 10.50
N ARG A 95 1.65 -7.24 10.34
CA ARG A 95 2.61 -8.02 9.52
C ARG A 95 4.01 -8.17 10.09
N ASP A 96 4.52 -7.14 10.78
CA ASP A 96 5.92 -7.10 11.21
C ASP A 96 6.20 -8.09 12.35
N LYS A 97 7.44 -8.59 12.40
CA LYS A 97 7.89 -9.50 13.46
C LYS A 97 7.85 -8.78 14.81
N GLY A 98 7.04 -9.30 15.73
CA GLY A 98 6.82 -8.69 17.04
C GLY A 98 5.77 -7.57 17.04
N GLY A 99 5.07 -7.34 15.93
CA GLY A 99 3.84 -6.54 15.92
C GLY A 99 2.77 -7.15 16.83
N ALA A 100 1.78 -6.35 17.20
CA ALA A 100 0.73 -6.75 18.13
C ALA A 100 -0.03 -8.03 17.69
N GLU A 101 -0.13 -8.25 16.38
CA GLU A 101 -0.81 -9.41 15.78
C GLU A 101 0.16 -10.52 15.36
N GLY A 102 1.45 -10.37 15.67
CA GLY A 102 2.52 -11.27 15.26
C GLY A 102 2.86 -11.21 13.77
N SER A 103 3.66 -12.18 13.31
CA SER A 103 4.20 -12.22 11.95
C SER A 103 4.17 -13.61 11.33
N GLY A 104 4.18 -13.68 9.99
CA GLY A 104 4.23 -14.95 9.28
C GLY A 104 2.99 -15.82 9.56
N ALA A 105 3.20 -17.07 9.95
CA ALA A 105 2.11 -18.03 10.23
C ALA A 105 1.24 -17.64 11.43
N THR A 106 1.70 -16.76 12.32
CA THR A 106 0.94 -16.35 13.49
C THR A 106 0.04 -15.15 13.24
N ARG A 107 0.13 -14.48 12.08
CA ARG A 107 -0.58 -13.20 11.83
C ARG A 107 -2.10 -13.33 11.96
N CYS A 108 -2.77 -12.26 12.39
CA CYS A 108 -4.22 -12.19 12.66
C CYS A 108 -4.60 -12.95 13.94
N GLN A 109 -3.98 -12.57 15.07
CA GLN A 109 -4.23 -13.24 16.34
C GLN A 109 -5.54 -12.81 16.96
#